data_AF-A0A0V1P3Q7-F1
#
_entry.id   AF-A0A0V1P3Q7-F1
#
_cell.length_a   1.000
_cell.length_b   1.000
_cell.length_c   1.000
_cell.angle_alpha   90.00
_cell.angle_beta   90.00
_cell.angle_gamma   90.00
#
_symmetry.space_group_name_H-M   'P 1'
#
loop_
_entity.id
_entity.type
_entity.pdbx_description
1 polymer ?
#
loop_
_entity_poly.entity_id
_entity_poly.type
_entity_poly.pdbx_seq_one_letter_code
_entity_poly.pdbx_strand_id
1 'polypeptide(L)'
;MFKLCVGMKTFRLFTWVNEQLLNRSTYRAYLDLVPLFHPEVSIDEDWNAEEKKKIYAFLDEIMHTKVFNLMWEFLLEKKLVPDDKFQFKNLLFTQWFGLYTRSHGHLGSSGFEHVFIGEWRKHIVEGQHYWLRFYSLEKQGHINYKGWLLHDKNVAATIHYDWRSHHKEIGGFLIGSSPEFDFSLFTLCFNAKRGQNACKVLIDEFPIHVTSFRVEHKPFIGTSYPVLI
;
A
#
# COMPACT_ATOMS: atom_id res chain seq x y z
N MET A 1 9.61 12.98 -11.36
CA MET A 1 8.81 11.74 -11.44
C MET A 1 7.33 12.01 -11.75
N PHE A 2 6.75 13.08 -11.21
CA PHE A 2 5.35 13.47 -11.41
C PHE A 2 5.20 15.00 -11.21
N LYS A 3 4.00 15.55 -11.43
CA LYS A 3 3.57 16.91 -11.07
C LYS A 3 2.20 16.85 -10.39
N LEU A 4 2.03 17.63 -9.32
CA LEU A 4 0.80 17.70 -8.54
C LEU A 4 0.02 19.00 -8.80
N CYS A 5 -1.29 19.00 -8.56
CA CYS A 5 -2.11 20.21 -8.58
C CYS A 5 -2.02 20.99 -7.26
N VAL A 6 -1.94 22.33 -7.34
CA VAL A 6 -1.77 23.26 -6.21
C VAL A 6 -2.93 24.28 -6.10
N GLY A 7 -3.98 24.17 -6.93
CA GLY A 7 -5.03 25.20 -7.10
C GLY A 7 -6.38 24.93 -6.39
N MET A 8 -7.46 25.64 -6.79
CA MET A 8 -8.84 25.49 -6.26
C MET A 8 -9.96 25.06 -7.24
N LYS A 9 -9.67 24.67 -8.50
CA LYS A 9 -10.71 24.31 -9.51
C LYS A 9 -10.45 22.98 -10.22
N THR A 10 -11.44 22.07 -10.12
CA THR A 10 -11.63 20.76 -10.79
C THR A 10 -10.37 19.94 -11.02
N PHE A 11 -10.17 18.93 -10.19
CA PHE A 11 -8.85 18.65 -9.71
C PHE A 11 -8.45 17.21 -9.92
N ARG A 12 -7.51 17.02 -10.82
CA ARG A 12 -6.63 15.85 -10.71
C ARG A 12 -5.55 16.21 -9.71
N LEU A 13 -5.30 15.32 -8.76
CA LEU A 13 -4.14 15.37 -7.91
C LEU A 13 -2.88 15.33 -8.76
N PHE A 14 -2.81 14.37 -9.70
CA PHE A 14 -1.69 14.20 -10.60
C PHE A 14 -1.98 14.88 -11.93
N THR A 15 -1.24 15.96 -12.22
CA THR A 15 -1.32 16.64 -13.51
C THR A 15 -0.43 16.00 -14.56
N TRP A 16 0.63 15.29 -14.13
CA TRP A 16 1.53 14.54 -14.98
C TRP A 16 2.28 13.47 -14.18
N VAL A 17 2.55 12.31 -14.77
CA VAL A 17 3.43 11.26 -14.23
C VAL A 17 4.32 10.75 -15.37
N ASN A 18 5.61 10.51 -15.12
CA ASN A 18 6.47 9.85 -16.10
C ASN A 18 6.15 8.35 -16.17
N GLU A 19 5.22 7.97 -17.04
CA GLU A 19 4.79 6.59 -17.18
C GLU A 19 5.87 5.63 -17.70
N GLN A 20 6.98 6.14 -18.25
CA GLN A 20 8.13 5.28 -18.60
C GLN A 20 8.67 4.53 -17.36
N LEU A 21 8.49 5.07 -16.16
CA LEU A 21 8.90 4.41 -14.92
C LEU A 21 8.06 3.17 -14.60
N LEU A 22 6.82 3.12 -15.08
CA LEU A 22 5.93 1.97 -14.92
C LEU A 22 6.40 0.76 -15.74
N ASN A 23 7.40 0.94 -16.61
CA ASN A 23 8.05 -0.17 -17.32
C ASN A 23 9.10 -0.91 -16.49
N ARG A 24 9.50 -0.38 -15.33
CA ARG A 24 10.42 -1.07 -14.42
C ARG A 24 9.73 -2.32 -13.84
N SER A 25 10.51 -3.35 -13.55
CA SER A 25 9.98 -4.69 -13.26
C SER A 25 9.06 -4.71 -12.03
N THR A 26 9.41 -4.03 -10.94
CA THR A 26 8.60 -4.00 -9.72
C THR A 26 7.26 -3.30 -9.91
N TYR A 27 7.22 -2.23 -10.71
CA TYR A 27 5.96 -1.55 -11.08
C TYR A 27 5.06 -2.43 -11.94
N ARG A 28 5.64 -3.13 -12.93
CA ARG A 28 4.89 -4.10 -13.75
C ARG A 28 4.33 -5.23 -12.90
N ALA A 29 5.16 -5.81 -12.04
CA ALA A 29 4.74 -6.89 -11.15
C ALA A 29 3.61 -6.45 -10.20
N TYR A 30 3.66 -5.22 -9.67
CA TYR A 30 2.54 -4.64 -8.92
C TYR A 30 1.28 -4.52 -9.79
N LEU A 31 1.40 -3.97 -11.00
CA LEU A 31 0.26 -3.77 -11.90
C LEU A 31 -0.38 -5.10 -12.33
N ASP A 32 0.40 -6.18 -12.43
CA ASP A 32 -0.09 -7.53 -12.73
C ASP A 32 -0.93 -8.14 -11.59
N LEU A 33 -0.76 -7.65 -10.36
CA LEU A 33 -1.57 -8.04 -9.21
C LEU A 33 -2.91 -7.30 -9.13
N VAL A 34 -2.98 -6.07 -9.65
CA VAL A 34 -4.19 -5.23 -9.54
C VAL A 34 -5.49 -5.93 -9.98
N PRO A 35 -5.51 -6.71 -11.09
CA PRO A 35 -6.73 -7.39 -11.52
C PRO A 35 -7.16 -8.57 -10.65
N LEU A 36 -6.34 -9.01 -9.68
CA LEU A 36 -6.65 -10.16 -8.84
C LEU A 36 -7.60 -9.83 -7.68
N PHE A 37 -7.80 -8.55 -7.39
CA PHE A 37 -8.51 -8.09 -6.20
C PHE A 37 -9.87 -7.50 -6.53
N HIS A 38 -10.83 -7.75 -5.65
CA HIS A 38 -12.17 -7.19 -5.69
C HIS A 38 -12.34 -6.12 -4.60
N PRO A 39 -12.45 -4.83 -4.96
CA PRO A 39 -12.46 -3.76 -3.96
C PRO A 39 -13.68 -3.75 -3.03
N GLU A 40 -14.63 -4.66 -3.15
CA GLU A 40 -15.77 -4.78 -2.23
C GLU A 40 -15.52 -5.89 -1.22
N VAL A 41 -15.38 -5.52 0.07
CA VAL A 41 -15.02 -6.46 1.15
C VAL A 41 -16.04 -7.57 1.44
N SER A 42 -17.22 -7.53 0.81
CA SER A 42 -18.26 -8.57 0.89
C SER A 42 -18.15 -9.64 -0.20
N ILE A 43 -17.18 -9.52 -1.10
CA ILE A 43 -16.89 -10.54 -2.10
C ILE A 43 -15.79 -11.42 -1.56
N ASP A 44 -16.07 -12.71 -1.38
CA ASP A 44 -15.06 -13.67 -0.93
C ASP A 44 -13.97 -13.83 -2.00
N GLU A 45 -12.73 -13.86 -1.55
CA GLU A 45 -11.57 -14.17 -2.37
C GLU A 45 -11.00 -15.53 -1.98
N ASP A 46 -10.38 -16.20 -2.94
CA ASP A 46 -9.50 -17.34 -2.69
C ASP A 46 -8.37 -17.30 -3.70
N TRP A 47 -7.16 -17.63 -3.26
CA TRP A 47 -5.98 -17.62 -4.10
C TRP A 47 -5.83 -18.96 -4.82
N ASN A 48 -6.22 -18.99 -6.09
CA ASN A 48 -5.95 -20.13 -6.96
C ASN A 48 -4.44 -20.22 -7.32
N ALA A 49 -4.06 -21.29 -8.03
CA ALA A 49 -2.66 -21.55 -8.34
C ALA A 49 -2.00 -20.45 -9.20
N GLU A 50 -2.74 -19.89 -10.16
CA GLU A 50 -2.22 -18.82 -11.04
C GLU A 50 -2.11 -17.48 -10.32
N GLU A 51 -3.07 -17.16 -9.45
CA GLU A 51 -2.99 -15.98 -8.57
C GLU A 51 -1.81 -16.07 -7.61
N LYS A 52 -1.63 -17.22 -6.94
CA LYS A 52 -0.47 -17.47 -6.08
C LYS A 52 0.83 -17.28 -6.86
N LYS A 53 0.91 -17.79 -8.08
CA LYS A 53 2.08 -17.62 -8.95
C LYS A 53 2.39 -16.15 -9.23
N LYS A 54 1.37 -15.33 -9.53
CA LYS A 54 1.54 -13.89 -9.71
C LYS A 54 1.98 -13.18 -8.43
N ILE A 55 1.37 -13.51 -7.28
CA ILE A 55 1.75 -12.97 -5.96
C ILE A 55 3.21 -13.30 -5.64
N TYR A 56 3.62 -14.56 -5.84
CA TYR A 56 5.01 -14.97 -5.60
C TYR A 56 6.00 -14.33 -6.56
N ALA A 57 5.62 -14.10 -7.82
CA ALA A 57 6.44 -13.37 -8.78
C ALA A 57 6.63 -11.90 -8.37
N PHE A 58 5.59 -11.24 -7.87
CA PHE A 58 5.73 -9.90 -7.29
C PHE A 58 6.68 -9.89 -6.09
N LEU A 59 6.54 -10.85 -5.16
CA LEU A 59 7.44 -10.99 -4.03
C LEU A 59 8.89 -11.21 -4.49
N ASP A 60 9.15 -12.06 -5.48
CA ASP A 60 10.49 -12.27 -6.03
C ASP A 60 11.09 -10.97 -6.59
N GLU A 61 10.31 -10.24 -7.41
CA GLU A 61 10.76 -8.98 -8.01
C GLU A 61 11.16 -7.93 -6.97
N ILE A 62 10.36 -7.73 -5.92
CA ILE A 62 10.72 -6.77 -4.87
C ILE A 62 11.89 -7.27 -4.01
N MET A 63 11.96 -8.58 -3.74
CA MET A 63 13.02 -9.18 -2.90
C MET A 63 14.41 -9.11 -3.56
N HIS A 64 14.48 -9.01 -4.89
CA HIS A 64 15.73 -8.78 -5.62
C HIS A 64 16.28 -7.34 -5.48
N THR A 65 15.47 -6.40 -5.00
CA THR A 65 15.89 -4.99 -4.92
C THR A 65 16.83 -4.72 -3.74
N LYS A 66 17.72 -3.73 -3.90
CA LYS A 66 18.58 -3.27 -2.80
C LYS A 66 17.76 -2.76 -1.60
N VAL A 67 16.66 -2.06 -1.86
CA VAL A 67 15.78 -1.50 -0.83
C VAL A 67 15.21 -2.60 0.06
N PHE A 68 14.72 -3.67 -0.54
CA PHE A 68 14.19 -4.80 0.21
C PHE A 68 15.27 -5.52 1.03
N ASN A 69 16.46 -5.76 0.45
CA ASN A 69 17.54 -6.43 1.17
C ASN A 69 18.01 -5.61 2.38
N LEU A 70 18.09 -4.28 2.28
CA LEU A 70 18.41 -3.40 3.43
C LEU A 70 17.37 -3.53 4.56
N MET A 71 16.09 -3.58 4.21
CA MET A 71 15.02 -3.80 5.19
C MET A 71 15.15 -5.16 5.86
N TRP A 72 15.39 -6.22 5.08
CA TRP A 72 15.52 -7.57 5.61
C TRP A 72 16.75 -7.68 6.54
N GLU A 73 17.91 -7.19 6.12
CA GLU A 73 19.14 -7.13 6.93
C GLU A 73 18.91 -6.43 8.29
N PHE A 74 18.20 -5.31 8.29
CA PHE A 74 17.85 -4.61 9.53
C PHE A 74 16.95 -5.47 10.44
N LEU A 75 15.90 -6.09 9.89
CA LEU A 75 15.00 -6.94 10.68
C LEU A 75 15.69 -8.21 11.19
N LEU A 76 16.63 -8.76 10.42
CA LEU A 76 17.47 -9.89 10.81
C LEU A 76 18.37 -9.54 11.99
N GLU A 77 19.08 -8.42 11.93
CA GLU A 77 19.92 -7.94 13.03
C GLU A 77 19.12 -7.80 14.33
N LYS A 78 17.87 -7.34 14.22
CA LYS A 78 16.94 -7.21 15.35
C LYS A 78 16.23 -8.50 15.75
N LYS A 79 16.48 -9.62 15.05
CA LYS A 79 15.86 -10.93 15.28
C LYS A 79 14.33 -10.89 15.20
N LEU A 80 13.80 -10.09 14.29
CA LEU A 80 12.36 -9.87 14.12
C LEU A 80 11.75 -10.73 13.01
N VAL A 81 12.58 -11.34 12.16
CA VAL A 81 12.15 -12.16 11.00
C VAL A 81 13.10 -13.35 10.81
N PRO A 82 12.69 -14.39 10.05
CA PRO A 82 13.55 -15.53 9.71
C PRO A 82 14.77 -15.12 8.87
N ASP A 83 15.90 -15.81 9.11
CA ASP A 83 17.17 -15.70 8.38
C ASP A 83 17.22 -16.48 7.07
N ASP A 84 16.32 -17.44 6.90
CA ASP A 84 16.08 -18.10 5.62
C ASP A 84 15.16 -17.26 4.72
N LYS A 85 15.64 -16.94 3.50
CA LYS A 85 14.87 -16.13 2.53
C LYS A 85 13.56 -16.79 2.14
N PHE A 86 13.50 -18.11 2.04
CA PHE A 86 12.28 -18.82 1.65
C PHE A 86 11.23 -18.75 2.78
N GLN A 87 11.63 -18.97 4.03
CA GLN A 87 10.79 -18.77 5.20
C GLN A 87 10.32 -17.32 5.32
N PHE A 88 11.20 -16.34 5.07
CA PHE A 88 10.80 -14.94 5.08
C PHE A 88 9.79 -14.63 3.97
N LYS A 89 9.97 -15.16 2.76
CA LYS A 89 8.97 -15.02 1.67
C LYS A 89 7.61 -15.57 2.07
N ASN A 90 7.55 -16.73 2.73
CA ASN A 90 6.30 -17.31 3.24
C ASN A 90 5.68 -16.47 4.36
N LEU A 91 6.50 -15.86 5.23
CA LEU A 91 6.02 -14.90 6.21
C LEU A 91 5.43 -13.66 5.54
N LEU A 92 6.07 -13.12 4.50
CA LEU A 92 5.53 -11.99 3.73
C LEU A 92 4.20 -12.34 3.07
N PHE A 93 4.12 -13.53 2.45
CA PHE A 93 2.85 -14.03 1.89
C PHE A 93 1.77 -14.04 2.98
N THR A 94 2.08 -14.60 4.15
CA THR A 94 1.15 -14.67 5.27
C THR A 94 0.75 -13.27 5.76
N GLN A 95 1.71 -12.36 5.96
CA GLN A 95 1.46 -11.02 6.49
C GLN A 95 0.64 -10.16 5.53
N TRP A 96 0.95 -10.19 4.23
CA TRP A 96 0.37 -9.29 3.24
C TRP A 96 -0.79 -9.90 2.47
N PHE A 97 -0.75 -11.19 2.14
CA PHE A 97 -1.74 -11.85 1.28
C PHE A 97 -2.60 -12.87 2.04
N GLY A 98 -2.37 -13.07 3.34
CA GLY A 98 -3.25 -13.86 4.19
C GLY A 98 -4.64 -13.21 4.25
N LEU A 99 -5.66 -13.94 3.80
CA LEU A 99 -7.03 -13.44 3.74
C LEU A 99 -7.67 -13.39 5.13
N TYR A 100 -8.48 -12.35 5.38
CA TYR A 100 -9.24 -12.17 6.60
C TYR A 100 -10.56 -11.43 6.34
N THR A 101 -11.43 -11.39 7.36
CA THR A 101 -12.75 -10.78 7.23
C THR A 101 -12.78 -9.34 7.73
N ARG A 102 -13.40 -8.47 6.93
CA ARG A 102 -13.80 -7.10 7.31
C ARG A 102 -15.30 -6.86 7.18
N SER A 103 -16.07 -7.82 6.66
CA SER A 103 -17.53 -7.72 6.54
C SER A 103 -18.19 -9.06 6.83
N HIS A 104 -18.92 -9.15 7.95
CA HIS A 104 -19.87 -10.22 8.29
C HIS A 104 -19.44 -11.67 7.94
N GLY A 105 -18.17 -12.02 8.11
CA GLY A 105 -17.67 -13.37 7.86
C GLY A 105 -17.13 -13.62 6.46
N HIS A 106 -17.26 -12.66 5.53
CA HIS A 106 -16.66 -12.74 4.20
C HIS A 106 -15.14 -12.67 4.28
N LEU A 107 -14.47 -13.59 3.60
CA LEU A 107 -13.02 -13.69 3.47
C LEU A 107 -12.55 -12.92 2.23
N GLY A 108 -12.84 -11.61 2.20
CA GLY A 108 -12.65 -10.74 1.05
C GLY A 108 -11.65 -9.60 1.27
N SER A 109 -10.68 -9.78 2.18
CA SER A 109 -9.68 -8.75 2.46
C SER A 109 -8.30 -9.35 2.71
N SER A 110 -7.26 -8.65 2.25
CA SER A 110 -5.86 -8.90 2.64
C SER A 110 -5.13 -7.62 3.05
N GLY A 111 -3.93 -7.74 3.64
CA GLY A 111 -3.13 -6.57 3.99
C GLY A 111 -2.65 -5.81 2.76
N PHE A 112 -2.29 -6.54 1.71
CA PHE A 112 -1.86 -5.98 0.43
C PHE A 112 -3.01 -5.28 -0.26
N GLU A 113 -4.19 -5.90 -0.29
CA GLU A 113 -5.38 -5.29 -0.84
C GLU A 113 -5.71 -3.98 -0.12
N HIS A 114 -5.85 -4.04 1.22
CA HIS A 114 -6.16 -2.87 2.02
C HIS A 114 -5.18 -1.72 1.76
N VAL A 115 -3.87 -1.99 1.77
CA VAL A 115 -2.86 -0.93 1.65
C VAL A 115 -2.63 -0.49 0.19
N PHE A 116 -2.40 -1.43 -0.73
CA PHE A 116 -1.89 -1.14 -2.08
C PHE A 116 -2.97 -1.12 -3.18
N ILE A 117 -4.14 -1.70 -2.93
CA ILE A 117 -5.26 -1.74 -3.91
C ILE A 117 -6.39 -0.79 -3.50
N GLY A 118 -6.67 -0.73 -2.21
CA GLY A 118 -7.85 -0.11 -1.65
C GLY A 118 -9.09 -0.98 -1.78
N GLU A 119 -9.94 -0.89 -0.77
CA GLU A 119 -11.21 -1.61 -0.69
C GLU A 119 -12.29 -0.66 -0.17
N TRP A 120 -13.55 -1.06 -0.21
CA TRP A 120 -14.66 -0.29 0.34
C TRP A 120 -15.65 -1.21 1.04
N ARG A 121 -16.30 -0.62 2.04
CA ARG A 121 -17.39 -1.23 2.77
C ARG A 121 -18.55 -0.24 2.81
N LYS A 122 -19.71 -0.66 2.31
CA LYS A 122 -20.88 0.22 2.12
C LYS A 122 -20.50 1.42 1.25
N HIS A 123 -20.44 2.63 1.82
CA HIS A 123 -20.12 3.86 1.09
C HIS A 123 -18.74 4.43 1.46
N ILE A 124 -17.91 3.68 2.18
CA ILE A 124 -16.64 4.17 2.72
C ILE A 124 -15.49 3.44 2.04
N VAL A 125 -14.52 4.19 1.51
CA VAL A 125 -13.24 3.65 1.04
C VAL A 125 -12.31 3.42 2.23
N GLU A 126 -11.96 2.17 2.46
CA GLU A 126 -10.98 1.75 3.46
C GLU A 126 -9.63 1.51 2.78
N GLY A 127 -8.54 1.77 3.51
CA GLY A 127 -7.21 1.53 2.96
C GLY A 127 -6.84 2.49 1.80
N GLN A 128 -6.33 1.98 0.69
CA GLN A 128 -5.87 2.74 -0.48
C GLN A 128 -4.78 3.76 -0.15
N HIS A 129 -3.66 3.26 0.35
CA HIS A 129 -2.52 4.04 0.84
C HIS A 129 -1.33 4.03 -0.12
N TYR A 130 -1.58 3.82 -1.42
CA TYR A 130 -0.54 3.80 -2.45
C TYR A 130 -0.85 4.73 -3.62
N TRP A 131 0.09 5.64 -3.91
CA TRP A 131 -0.11 6.72 -4.88
C TRP A 131 -0.35 6.22 -6.30
N LEU A 132 0.31 5.12 -6.71
CA LEU A 132 0.17 4.61 -8.08
C LEU A 132 -1.24 4.06 -8.33
N ARG A 133 -1.83 3.41 -7.32
CA ARG A 133 -3.21 2.94 -7.39
C ARG A 133 -4.16 4.12 -7.55
N PHE A 134 -3.99 5.13 -6.69
CA PHE A 134 -4.76 6.36 -6.76
C PHE A 134 -4.63 7.02 -8.14
N TYR A 135 -3.41 7.21 -8.62
CA TYR A 135 -3.12 7.81 -9.93
C TYR A 135 -3.79 7.04 -11.07
N SER A 136 -3.69 5.71 -11.08
CA SER A 136 -4.31 4.87 -12.11
C SER A 136 -5.84 5.04 -12.12
N LEU A 137 -6.48 5.06 -10.95
CA LEU A 137 -7.92 5.23 -10.83
C LEU A 137 -8.36 6.66 -11.20
N GLU A 138 -7.59 7.67 -10.82
CA GLU A 138 -7.82 9.06 -11.21
C GLU A 138 -7.73 9.25 -12.73
N LYS A 139 -6.71 8.67 -13.36
CA LYS A 139 -6.54 8.67 -14.82
C LYS A 139 -7.72 8.02 -15.54
N GLN A 140 -8.31 6.99 -14.95
CA GLN A 140 -9.50 6.29 -15.47
C GLN A 140 -10.82 7.04 -15.19
N GLY A 141 -10.79 8.18 -14.51
CA GLY A 141 -11.99 8.93 -14.14
C GLY A 141 -12.79 8.27 -13.00
N HIS A 142 -12.17 7.37 -12.24
CA HIS A 142 -12.79 6.72 -11.09
C HIS A 142 -12.56 7.47 -9.77
N ILE A 143 -11.58 8.37 -9.71
CA ILE A 143 -11.36 9.23 -8.55
C ILE A 143 -11.90 10.63 -8.84
N ASN A 144 -12.69 11.13 -7.90
CA ASN A 144 -13.04 12.54 -7.78
C ASN A 144 -12.25 13.12 -6.61
N TYR A 145 -11.08 13.70 -6.88
CA TYR A 145 -10.25 14.31 -5.86
C TYR A 145 -10.85 15.65 -5.39
N LYS A 146 -10.99 15.80 -4.07
CA LYS A 146 -11.73 16.91 -3.45
C LYS A 146 -10.85 17.94 -2.75
N GLY A 147 -9.61 17.59 -2.41
CA GLY A 147 -8.66 18.55 -1.86
C GLY A 147 -7.61 17.94 -0.94
N TRP A 148 -6.63 18.76 -0.59
CA TRP A 148 -5.60 18.45 0.40
C TRP A 148 -6.15 18.72 1.81
N LEU A 149 -5.81 17.85 2.75
CA LEU A 149 -5.94 18.10 4.18
C LEU A 149 -4.58 18.52 4.76
N LEU A 150 -3.54 17.76 4.43
CA LEU A 150 -2.13 18.05 4.76
C LEU A 150 -1.29 17.57 3.58
N HIS A 151 -0.23 18.29 3.21
CA HIS A 151 0.66 17.81 2.18
C HIS A 151 2.07 18.35 2.36
N ASP A 152 3.06 17.48 2.14
CA ASP A 152 4.37 17.92 1.71
C ASP A 152 4.44 17.78 0.19
N LYS A 153 4.97 18.78 -0.51
CA LYS A 153 4.87 18.86 -1.98
C LYS A 153 5.52 17.67 -2.69
N ASN A 154 6.43 16.94 -2.05
CA ASN A 154 7.19 15.89 -2.73
C ASN A 154 7.16 14.53 -2.02
N VAL A 155 6.89 14.46 -0.71
CA VAL A 155 7.06 13.21 0.04
C VAL A 155 5.75 12.48 0.33
N ALA A 156 4.73 13.15 0.88
CA ALA A 156 3.48 12.48 1.25
C ALA A 156 2.26 13.40 1.16
N ALA A 157 1.11 12.77 0.94
CA ALA A 157 -0.19 13.39 0.81
C ALA A 157 -1.12 12.95 1.94
N THR A 158 -1.93 13.87 2.47
CA THR A 158 -3.20 13.56 3.14
C THR A 158 -4.32 14.31 2.42
N ILE A 159 -5.29 13.57 1.90
CA ILE A 159 -6.31 14.04 0.96
C ILE A 159 -7.67 13.45 1.31
N HIS A 160 -8.71 14.06 0.75
CA HIS A 160 -10.07 13.51 0.73
C HIS A 160 -10.59 13.44 -0.71
N TYR A 161 -11.37 12.42 -1.03
CA TYR A 161 -11.80 12.12 -2.40
C TYR A 161 -12.95 11.12 -2.42
N ASP A 162 -13.56 10.96 -3.58
CA ASP A 162 -14.44 9.81 -3.85
C ASP A 162 -13.77 8.84 -4.81
N TRP A 163 -13.95 7.54 -4.57
CA TRP A 163 -13.71 6.48 -5.54
C TRP A 163 -15.04 5.94 -6.03
N ARG A 164 -15.44 6.34 -7.24
CA ARG A 164 -16.80 6.16 -7.77
C ARG A 164 -17.82 6.76 -6.80
N SER A 165 -18.74 5.96 -6.26
CA SER A 165 -19.75 6.35 -5.28
C SER A 165 -19.32 6.19 -3.82
N HIS A 166 -18.05 5.84 -3.57
CA HIS A 166 -17.52 5.57 -2.24
C HIS A 166 -16.64 6.72 -1.76
N HIS A 167 -16.84 7.15 -0.52
CA HIS A 167 -16.19 8.32 0.03
C HIS A 167 -14.97 7.95 0.87
N LYS A 168 -13.89 8.72 0.73
CA LYS A 168 -12.75 8.72 1.66
C LYS A 168 -12.58 10.10 2.29
N GLU A 169 -12.97 10.19 3.55
CA GLU A 169 -12.84 11.42 4.33
C GLU A 169 -11.38 11.77 4.59
N ILE A 170 -10.54 10.79 4.91
CA ILE A 170 -9.11 10.98 5.15
C ILE A 170 -8.35 9.80 4.54
N GLY A 171 -7.47 10.09 3.58
CA GLY A 171 -6.53 9.13 3.00
C GLY A 171 -5.16 9.73 2.86
N GLY A 172 -4.12 8.92 3.08
CA GLY A 172 -2.75 9.36 2.88
C GLY A 172 -1.85 8.28 2.33
N PHE A 173 -0.83 8.72 1.61
CA PHE A 173 0.16 7.89 0.93
C PHE A 173 1.45 8.66 0.68
N LEU A 174 2.55 7.92 0.52
CA LEU A 174 3.80 8.48 0.01
C LEU A 174 3.65 8.76 -1.48
N ILE A 175 4.25 9.86 -1.95
CA ILE A 175 4.12 10.28 -3.35
C ILE A 175 5.39 9.89 -4.10
N GLY A 176 5.24 9.10 -5.17
CA GLY A 176 6.37 8.75 -6.04
C GLY A 176 7.30 7.67 -5.53
N SER A 177 6.97 7.02 -4.42
CA SER A 177 7.68 5.82 -3.99
C SER A 177 7.54 4.68 -4.99
N SER A 178 8.48 3.73 -4.95
CA SER A 178 8.35 2.47 -5.71
C SER A 178 7.60 1.41 -4.90
N PRO A 179 7.03 0.38 -5.55
CA PRO A 179 6.32 -0.69 -4.84
C PRO A 179 7.18 -1.32 -3.74
N GLU A 180 8.45 -1.61 -4.05
CA GLU A 180 9.40 -2.17 -3.09
C GLU A 180 9.74 -1.23 -1.94
N PHE A 181 9.69 0.10 -2.13
CA PHE A 181 9.95 1.06 -1.07
C PHE A 181 8.82 1.06 -0.03
N ASP A 182 7.57 1.28 -0.47
CA ASP A 182 6.41 1.29 0.42
C ASP A 182 6.23 -0.06 1.09
N PHE A 183 6.36 -1.16 0.33
CA PHE A 183 6.25 -2.51 0.86
C PHE A 183 7.31 -2.78 1.94
N SER A 184 8.56 -2.39 1.69
CA SER A 184 9.65 -2.57 2.66
C SER A 184 9.46 -1.70 3.89
N LEU A 185 9.13 -0.42 3.74
CA LEU A 185 8.92 0.50 4.86
C LEU A 185 7.77 0.02 5.76
N PHE A 186 6.65 -0.36 5.17
CA PHE A 186 5.49 -0.84 5.93
C PHE A 186 5.75 -2.20 6.58
N THR A 187 6.46 -3.11 5.91
CA THR A 187 6.90 -4.38 6.52
C THR A 187 7.85 -4.14 7.69
N LEU A 188 8.82 -3.23 7.55
CA LEU A 188 9.75 -2.85 8.60
C LEU A 188 9.02 -2.30 9.82
N CYS A 189 8.14 -1.31 9.62
CA CYS A 189 7.38 -0.71 10.71
C CYS A 189 6.42 -1.72 11.36
N PHE A 190 5.81 -2.62 10.58
CA PHE A 190 4.95 -3.67 11.12
C PHE A 190 5.71 -4.69 11.98
N ASN A 191 6.95 -5.05 11.62
CA ASN A 191 7.71 -6.03 12.39
C ASN A 191 8.47 -5.39 13.56
N ALA A 192 8.98 -4.16 13.40
CA ALA A 192 9.80 -3.49 14.40
C ALA A 192 9.01 -2.60 15.37
N LYS A 193 7.97 -1.89 14.91
CA LYS A 193 7.31 -0.86 15.72
C LYS A 193 5.88 -0.53 15.28
N ARG A 194 4.95 -1.45 15.55
CA ARG A 194 3.50 -1.27 15.31
C ARG A 194 2.85 -0.29 16.26
N GLY A 195 1.68 0.19 15.85
CA GLY A 195 0.83 1.09 16.61
C GLY A 195 0.60 2.42 15.90
N GLN A 196 -0.27 3.22 16.50
CA GLN A 196 -0.59 4.55 15.99
C GLN A 196 0.64 5.45 16.08
N ASN A 197 1.08 5.99 14.94
CA ASN A 197 2.22 6.90 14.82
C ASN A 197 3.52 6.38 15.48
N ALA A 198 3.66 5.07 15.58
CA ALA A 198 4.66 4.44 16.44
C ALA A 198 6.04 4.37 15.77
N CYS A 199 6.06 4.05 14.48
CA CYS A 199 7.28 3.97 13.69
C CYS A 199 7.61 5.36 13.15
N LYS A 200 8.74 5.94 13.55
CA LYS A 200 9.17 7.29 13.17
C LYS A 200 10.35 7.16 12.23
N VAL A 201 10.25 7.78 11.06
CA VAL A 201 11.27 7.72 10.01
C VAL A 201 11.52 9.12 9.44
N LEU A 202 12.69 9.29 8.82
CA LEU A 202 12.96 10.46 7.99
C LEU A 202 13.06 9.98 6.55
N ILE A 203 12.28 10.60 5.65
CA ILE A 203 12.29 10.33 4.22
C ILE A 203 12.62 11.64 3.53
N ASP A 204 13.76 11.71 2.84
CA ASP A 204 14.27 12.95 2.23
C ASP A 204 14.30 14.13 3.23
N GLU A 205 14.84 13.87 4.43
CA GLU A 205 14.87 14.79 5.59
C GLU A 205 13.51 15.21 6.14
N PHE A 206 12.41 14.71 5.58
CA PHE A 206 11.07 14.98 6.05
C PHE A 206 10.63 13.94 7.09
N PRO A 207 10.29 14.35 8.33
CA PRO A 207 9.89 13.42 9.37
C PRO A 207 8.48 12.90 9.11
N ILE A 208 8.33 11.57 9.08
CA ILE A 208 7.06 10.89 8.84
C ILE A 208 6.85 9.86 9.94
N HIS A 209 5.60 9.75 10.38
CA HIS A 209 5.16 8.62 11.17
C HIS A 209 4.53 7.56 10.27
N VAL A 210 4.74 6.28 10.59
CA VAL A 210 4.02 5.17 9.97
C VAL A 210 3.16 4.52 11.04
N THR A 211 1.86 4.49 10.79
CA THR A 211 0.90 3.72 11.57
C THR A 211 0.76 2.35 10.95
N SER A 212 0.84 1.29 11.76
CA SER A 212 0.56 -0.07 11.32
C SER A 212 -0.15 -0.89 12.39
N PHE A 213 -1.15 -1.68 11.99
CA PHE A 213 -1.90 -2.55 12.87
C PHE A 213 -2.00 -3.96 12.30
N ARG A 214 -2.03 -4.95 13.19
CA ARG A 214 -2.34 -6.34 12.83
C ARG A 214 -3.83 -6.60 12.90
N VAL A 215 -4.28 -7.59 12.15
CA VAL A 215 -5.59 -8.22 12.40
C VAL A 215 -5.51 -8.94 13.76
N GLU A 216 -6.57 -8.82 14.56
CA GLU A 216 -6.60 -9.36 15.91
C GLU A 216 -6.26 -10.86 15.94
N HIS A 217 -5.35 -11.26 16.83
CA HIS A 217 -4.84 -12.63 16.99
C HIS A 217 -4.26 -13.31 15.74
N LYS A 218 -4.13 -12.61 14.62
CA LYS A 218 -3.55 -13.15 13.38
C LYS A 218 -2.23 -12.45 13.05
N PRO A 219 -1.32 -13.12 12.33
CA PRO A 219 -0.07 -12.51 11.88
C PRO A 219 -0.26 -11.60 10.66
N PHE A 220 -1.50 -11.20 10.33
CA PHE A 220 -1.80 -10.45 9.11
C PHE A 220 -1.71 -8.95 9.36
N ILE A 221 -1.24 -8.22 8.35
CA ILE A 221 -1.30 -6.76 8.32
C ILE A 221 -2.76 -6.38 8.08
N GLY A 222 -3.34 -5.67 9.04
CA GLY A 222 -4.66 -5.07 8.88
C GLY A 222 -4.55 -3.77 8.10
N THR A 223 -3.58 -2.93 8.43
CA THR A 223 -3.32 -1.68 7.72
C THR A 223 -1.90 -1.19 7.98
N SER A 224 -1.35 -0.42 7.05
CA SER A 224 -0.13 0.36 7.23
C SER A 224 -0.16 1.59 6.33
N TYR A 225 0.14 2.77 6.86
CA TYR A 225 0.12 4.02 6.10
C TYR A 225 0.97 5.13 6.73
N PRO A 226 1.47 6.08 5.91
CA PRO A 226 2.20 7.24 6.40
C PRO A 226 1.24 8.26 7.01
N VAL A 227 1.74 9.00 7.99
CA VAL A 227 1.06 10.10 8.67
C VAL A 227 2.02 11.29 8.69
N LEU A 228 1.59 12.39 8.07
CA LEU A 228 2.28 13.67 8.12
C LEU A 228 2.23 14.25 9.54
N ILE A 229 3.31 14.90 9.96
CA ILE A 229 3.44 15.58 11.27
C ILE A 229 2.96 17.02 11.14
#